data_AF-A0A091HP97-F1
#
_entry.id   AF-A0A091HP97-F1
#
_cell.length_a   1.000
_cell.length_b   1.000
_cell.length_c   1.000
_cell.angle_alpha   90.00
_cell.angle_beta   90.00
_cell.angle_gamma   90.00
#
_symmetry.space_group_name_H-M   'P 1'
#
loop_
_entity.id
_entity.type
_entity.pdbx_description
1 polymer ?
#
loop_
_entity_poly.entity_id
_entity_poly.type
_entity_poly.pdbx_seq_one_letter_code
_entity_poly.pdbx_strand_id
1 'polypeptide(L)' 'PRLVITEQPKQRGMRFRYQCEGRSAGSILGESSTEATKTLPAIEV' A
#
# COMPACT_ATOMS: atom_id res chain seq x y z
N PRO A 1 2.68 24.91 6.26
CA PRO A 1 3.00 23.46 6.32
C PRO A 1 1.80 22.67 5.79
N ARG A 2 2.01 21.69 4.92
CA ARG A 2 0.91 20.88 4.38
C ARG A 2 1.39 19.46 4.16
N LEU A 3 0.61 18.52 4.66
CA LEU A 3 0.83 17.11 4.36
C LEU A 3 0.44 16.83 2.90
N VAL A 4 1.35 16.18 2.17
CA VAL A 4 1.14 15.76 0.79
C VAL A 4 1.37 14.27 0.68
N ILE A 5 0.46 13.57 0.01
CA ILE A 5 0.68 12.17 -0.34
C ILE A 5 1.55 12.14 -1.59
N THR A 6 2.77 11.63 -1.45
CA THR A 6 3.76 11.57 -2.54
C THR A 6 3.67 10.25 -3.31
N GLU A 7 3.20 9.18 -2.66
CA GLU A 7 2.91 7.89 -3.28
C GLU A 7 1.55 7.40 -2.80
N GLN A 8 0.60 7.33 -3.71
CA GLN A 8 -0.76 6.84 -3.45
C GLN A 8 -0.77 5.32 -3.26
N PRO A 9 -1.72 4.74 -2.51
CA PRO A 9 -1.88 3.30 -2.43
C PRO A 9 -2.43 2.73 -3.74
N LYS A 10 -1.94 1.54 -4.12
CA LYS A 10 -2.45 0.81 -5.29
C LYS A 10 -3.92 0.47 -5.10
N GLN A 11 -4.77 0.90 -6.04
CA GLN A 11 -6.21 0.78 -5.90
C GLN A 11 -6.74 -0.66 -5.93
N ARG A 12 -6.01 -1.58 -6.58
CA ARG A 12 -6.45 -2.97 -6.82
C ARG A 12 -5.33 -3.98 -6.59
N GLY A 13 -5.72 -5.24 -6.43
CA GLY A 13 -4.78 -6.36 -6.31
C GLY A 13 -4.50 -6.80 -4.87
N MET A 14 -4.98 -6.07 -3.86
CA MET A 14 -5.02 -6.51 -2.48
C MET A 14 -6.43 -6.92 -2.06
N ARG A 15 -6.56 -8.05 -1.36
CA ARG A 15 -7.81 -8.51 -0.75
C ARG A 15 -7.76 -8.25 0.76
N PHE A 16 -8.81 -7.64 1.31
CA PHE A 16 -8.97 -7.55 2.77
C PHE A 16 -9.19 -8.93 3.37
N ARG A 17 -8.62 -9.16 4.56
CA ARG A 17 -8.63 -10.49 5.20
C ARG A 17 -9.41 -10.44 6.51
N TYR A 18 -10.13 -11.52 6.80
CA TYR A 18 -10.80 -11.68 8.09
C TYR A 18 -9.81 -12.09 9.18
N GLN A 19 -10.15 -11.76 10.43
CA GLN A 19 -9.33 -12.12 11.59
C GLN A 19 -9.11 -13.64 11.70
N CYS A 20 -10.09 -14.45 11.35
CA CYS A 20 -10.01 -15.91 11.42
C CYS A 20 -9.03 -16.54 10.41
N GLU A 21 -8.50 -15.78 9.44
CA GLU A 21 -7.54 -16.30 8.46
C GLU A 21 -6.12 -16.51 9.02
N GLY A 22 -5.86 -16.09 10.27
CA GLY A 22 -4.69 -16.50 11.07
C GLY A 22 -3.31 -16.07 10.55
N ARG A 23 -3.25 -15.14 9.60
CA ARG A 23 -2.02 -14.59 9.01
C ARG A 23 -2.16 -13.07 8.85
N SER A 24 -1.04 -12.34 8.83
CA SER A 24 -1.05 -10.91 8.51
C SER A 24 -1.60 -10.67 7.09
N ALA A 25 -2.18 -9.48 6.88
CA ALA A 25 -2.77 -9.10 5.59
C ALA A 25 -1.75 -8.78 4.49
N GLY A 26 -0.46 -8.68 4.85
CA GLY A 26 0.56 -8.08 4.00
C GLY A 26 0.49 -6.54 4.00
N SER A 27 1.36 -5.91 3.21
CA SER A 27 1.44 -4.44 3.09
C SER A 27 0.75 -3.94 1.82
N ILE A 28 -0.04 -2.87 1.93
CA ILE A 28 -0.58 -2.17 0.75
C ILE A 28 0.61 -1.60 -0.04
N LEU A 29 0.68 -1.91 -1.33
CA LEU A 29 1.72 -1.39 -2.22
C LEU A 29 1.36 0.01 -2.70
N GLY A 30 2.38 0.76 -3.14
CA GLY A 30 2.22 2.02 -3.84
C GLY A 30 1.63 1.83 -5.25
N GLU A 31 0.96 2.86 -5.75
CA GLU A 31 0.37 2.93 -7.09
C GLU A 31 1.43 2.72 -8.19
N SER A 32 2.64 3.23 -7.99
CA SER A 32 3.78 3.05 -8.91
C SER A 32 4.44 1.68 -8.80
N SER A 33 3.99 0.81 -7.89
CA SER A 33 4.59 -0.51 -7.68
C SER A 33 4.41 -1.40 -8.90
N THR A 34 5.54 -1.88 -9.42
CA THR A 34 5.65 -2.88 -10.49
C THR A 34 6.08 -4.23 -9.93
N GLU A 35 6.17 -5.25 -10.79
CA GLU A 35 6.67 -6.57 -10.39
C GLU A 35 8.16 -6.54 -10.05
N ALA A 36 8.96 -5.78 -10.82
CA ALA A 36 10.40 -5.64 -10.61
C ALA A 36 10.76 -4.68 -9.47
N THR A 37 9.90 -3.69 -9.17
CA THR A 37 10.17 -2.68 -8.15
C THR A 37 8.93 -2.42 -7.30
N LYS A 38 9.03 -2.76 -6.02
CA LYS A 38 7.95 -2.56 -5.06
C LYS A 38 8.10 -1.22 -4.36
N THR A 39 7.03 -0.43 -4.40
CA THR A 39 6.90 0.83 -3.66
C THR A 39 5.81 0.69 -2.59
N LEU A 40 5.79 1.60 -1.62
CA LEU A 40 4.83 1.65 -0.53
C LEU A 40 4.22 3.06 -0.45
N PRO A 41 2.99 3.22 0.08
CA PRO A 41 2.38 4.52 0.27
C PRO A 41 3.27 5.44 1.12
N ALA A 42 3.41 6.70 0.70
CA ALA A 42 4.33 7.65 1.32
C ALA A 42 3.73 9.07 1.38
N ILE A 43 4.18 9.83 2.38
CA ILE A 43 3.77 11.22 2.63
C ILE A 43 4.99 12.12 2.89
N GLU A 44 4.79 13.41 2.73
CA GLU A 44 5.74 14.48 3.06
C GLU A 44 5.00 15.64 3.77
N VAL A 45 5.67 16.42 4.63
CA VAL A 45 5.05 17.45 5.54
C VAL A 45 5.42 18.88 5.14
#